data_AF-A0AAV6UI35-F1
#
_entry.id   AF-A0AAV6UI35-F1
#
_cell.length_a   1.000
_cell.length_b   1.000
_cell.length_c   1.000
_cell.angle_alpha   90.00
_cell.angle_beta   90.00
_cell.angle_gamma   90.00
#
_symmetry.space_group_name_H-M   'P 1'
#
loop_
_entity.id
_entity.type
_entity.pdbx_description
1 polymer ?
#
loop_
_entity_poly.entity_id
_entity_poly.type
_entity_poly.pdbx_seq_one_letter_code
_entity_poly.pdbx_strand_id
1 'polypeptide(L)'
;MASICMLALLAISVAYAGADTPANCTYEDIRGVWAFSEGERSGTQELECSTFKGPSVNSFKIELLFPNIAVDELGNKGYWTIIYNQGFEVVINYRKYFAFSAYKQGPGGNVTSYCDTIQPGWSHDVLGKNWACYNAQKVQPATPPKHHYTPV
;
A
#
# COMPACT_ATOMS: atom_id res chain seq x y z
N MET A 1 -25.03 28.44 -23.74
CA MET A 1 -25.24 28.51 -22.26
C MET A 1 -25.05 27.15 -21.59
N ALA A 2 -25.67 26.06 -22.05
CA ALA A 2 -25.48 24.71 -21.46
C ALA A 2 -24.02 24.22 -21.41
N SER A 3 -23.22 24.50 -22.44
CA SER A 3 -21.80 24.11 -22.50
C SER A 3 -20.90 24.86 -21.48
N ILE A 4 -21.20 26.13 -21.17
CA ILE A 4 -20.46 26.93 -20.18
C ILE A 4 -20.77 26.45 -18.76
N CYS A 5 -22.04 26.12 -18.46
CA CYS A 5 -22.41 25.52 -17.17
C CYS A 5 -21.75 24.15 -16.97
N MET A 6 -21.65 23.34 -18.03
CA MET A 6 -21.04 22.01 -17.97
C MET A 6 -19.52 22.09 -17.73
N LEU A 7 -18.83 23.04 -18.36
CA LEU A 7 -17.41 23.33 -18.11
C LEU A 7 -17.16 23.86 -16.69
N ALA A 8 -18.04 24.73 -16.17
CA ALA A 8 -17.93 25.24 -14.81
C ALA A 8 -18.16 24.15 -13.75
N LEU A 9 -19.13 23.25 -13.97
CA LEU A 9 -19.38 22.09 -13.10
C LEU A 9 -18.19 21.11 -13.10
N LEU A 10 -17.60 20.87 -14.27
CA LEU A 10 -16.41 20.02 -14.39
C LEU A 10 -15.20 20.62 -13.64
N ALA A 11 -14.99 21.94 -13.77
CA ALA A 11 -13.91 22.65 -13.08
C ALA A 11 -14.07 22.60 -11.55
N ILE A 12 -15.29 22.73 -11.04
CA ILE A 12 -15.59 22.63 -9.60
C ILE A 12 -15.36 21.20 -9.09
N SER A 13 -15.73 20.18 -9.87
CA SER A 13 -15.50 18.78 -9.46
C SER A 13 -14.02 18.40 -9.37
N VAL A 14 -13.16 18.99 -10.19
CA VAL A 14 -11.71 18.73 -10.17
C VAL A 14 -11.05 19.34 -8.92
N ALA A 15 -11.59 20.44 -8.38
CA ALA A 15 -11.04 21.11 -7.21
C ALA A 15 -11.19 20.32 -5.90
N TYR A 16 -12.09 19.33 -5.86
CA TYR A 16 -12.37 18.51 -4.66
C TYR A 16 -11.80 17.08 -4.73
N ALA A 17 -11.00 16.77 -5.75
CA ALA A 17 -10.36 15.46 -5.87
C ALA A 17 -9.05 15.42 -5.07
N GLY A 18 -9.13 15.09 -3.78
CA GLY A 18 -7.95 14.66 -3.02
C GLY A 18 -7.52 13.27 -3.46
N ALA A 19 -6.42 13.17 -4.19
CA ALA A 19 -5.92 11.89 -4.72
C ALA A 19 -5.03 11.13 -3.72
N ASP A 20 -4.48 11.81 -2.72
CA ASP A 20 -3.60 11.23 -1.72
C ASP A 20 -4.40 10.59 -0.57
N THR A 21 -3.92 9.46 -0.08
CA THR A 21 -4.36 8.95 1.22
C THR A 21 -3.85 9.85 2.35
N PRO A 22 -4.53 9.89 3.50
CA PRO A 22 -4.06 10.58 4.69
C PRO A 22 -2.76 10.04 5.30
N ALA A 23 -2.25 8.88 4.86
CA ALA A 23 -1.03 8.30 5.38
C ALA A 23 0.17 9.23 5.14
N ASN A 24 1.06 9.33 6.14
CA ASN A 24 2.28 10.12 6.05
C ASN A 24 3.47 9.33 6.60
N CYS A 25 3.88 8.31 5.84
CA CYS A 25 4.95 7.40 6.21
C CYS A 25 6.25 7.76 5.49
N THR A 26 7.36 7.69 6.22
CA THR A 26 8.71 7.94 5.69
C THR A 26 9.35 6.65 5.24
N TYR A 27 10.37 6.76 4.40
CA TYR A 27 11.21 5.64 3.98
C TYR A 27 11.71 4.79 5.17
N GLU A 28 12.14 5.45 6.25
CA GLU A 28 12.65 4.80 7.45
C GLU A 28 11.58 4.04 8.24
N ASP A 29 10.33 4.49 8.18
CA ASP A 29 9.23 3.76 8.79
C ASP A 29 8.95 2.45 8.04
N ILE A 30 9.17 2.41 6.72
CA ILE A 30 8.93 1.24 5.88
C ILE A 30 10.08 0.23 5.96
N ARG A 31 11.34 0.68 6.04
CA ARG A 31 12.50 -0.22 6.13
C ARG A 31 12.41 -1.20 7.30
N GLY A 32 12.69 -2.47 7.05
CA GLY A 32 12.68 -3.53 8.06
C GLY A 32 12.11 -4.84 7.55
N VAL A 33 11.81 -5.76 8.46
CA VAL A 33 11.23 -7.07 8.11
C VAL A 33 9.71 -6.99 8.21
N TRP A 34 9.05 -7.45 7.18
CA TRP A 34 7.60 -7.50 7.04
C TRP A 34 7.14 -8.94 6.90
N ALA A 35 6.08 -9.31 7.63
CA ALA A 35 5.36 -10.55 7.45
C ALA A 35 4.22 -10.32 6.45
N PHE A 36 4.23 -11.04 5.34
CA PHE A 36 3.22 -10.99 4.29
C PHE A 36 2.27 -12.18 4.44
N SER A 37 0.99 -11.93 4.18
CA SER A 37 -0.08 -12.94 4.12
C SER A 37 -0.88 -12.73 2.85
N GLU A 38 -0.70 -13.62 1.88
CA GLU A 38 -1.23 -13.52 0.51
C GLU A 38 -2.29 -14.60 0.28
N GLY A 39 -3.37 -14.22 -0.40
CA GLY A 39 -4.43 -15.12 -0.85
C GLY A 39 -4.01 -16.03 -2.01
N GLU A 40 -5.01 -16.69 -2.59
CA GLU A 40 -4.82 -17.55 -3.76
C GLU A 40 -4.38 -16.75 -4.98
N ARG A 41 -3.37 -17.25 -5.70
CA ARG A 41 -2.76 -16.60 -6.88
C ARG A 41 -3.49 -16.96 -8.17
N SER A 42 -4.81 -17.04 -8.13
CA SER A 42 -5.65 -17.45 -9.26
C SER A 42 -6.53 -16.32 -9.80
N GLY A 43 -6.44 -15.13 -9.19
CA GLY A 43 -7.21 -13.97 -9.59
C GLY A 43 -6.76 -13.34 -10.91
N THR A 44 -7.62 -12.49 -11.44
CA THR A 44 -7.35 -11.63 -12.59
C THR A 44 -7.15 -10.18 -12.16
N GLN A 45 -6.84 -9.29 -13.10
CA GLN A 45 -6.63 -7.86 -12.83
C GLN A 45 -7.89 -7.13 -12.30
N GLU A 46 -9.07 -7.74 -12.44
CA GLU A 46 -10.35 -7.26 -11.92
C GLU A 46 -10.58 -7.65 -10.44
N LEU A 47 -9.58 -8.22 -9.76
CA LEU A 47 -9.69 -8.67 -8.38
C LEU A 47 -9.84 -7.49 -7.39
N GLU A 48 -10.96 -7.51 -6.66
CA GLU A 48 -11.27 -6.51 -5.63
C GLU A 48 -10.66 -6.88 -4.27
N CYS A 49 -9.65 -6.12 -3.83
CA CYS A 49 -8.92 -6.39 -2.59
C CYS A 49 -9.30 -5.50 -1.41
N SER A 50 -10.11 -4.46 -1.62
CA SER A 50 -10.46 -3.44 -0.61
C SER A 50 -10.97 -4.01 0.73
N THR A 51 -11.62 -5.18 0.71
CA THR A 51 -12.17 -5.84 1.90
C THR A 51 -11.52 -7.18 2.21
N PHE A 52 -10.32 -7.45 1.70
CA PHE A 52 -9.66 -8.74 1.89
C PHE A 52 -9.31 -9.01 3.36
N LYS A 53 -9.95 -10.04 3.93
CA LYS A 53 -9.73 -10.52 5.30
C LYS A 53 -9.15 -11.94 5.36
N GLY A 54 -8.81 -12.51 4.22
CA GLY A 54 -8.43 -13.92 4.06
C GLY A 54 -9.52 -14.78 3.39
N PRO A 55 -9.28 -16.10 3.27
CA PRO A 55 -8.13 -16.83 3.80
C PRO A 55 -6.82 -16.44 3.10
N SER A 56 -5.72 -16.43 3.87
CA SER A 56 -4.37 -16.34 3.31
C SER A 56 -3.83 -17.75 3.20
N VAL A 57 -3.25 -18.08 2.05
CA VAL A 57 -2.71 -19.43 1.77
C VAL A 57 -1.19 -19.42 1.62
N ASN A 58 -0.60 -18.25 1.39
CA ASN A 58 0.85 -18.04 1.38
C ASN A 58 1.22 -17.08 2.51
N SER A 59 2.23 -17.45 3.31
CA SER A 59 2.79 -16.58 4.35
C SER A 59 4.31 -16.67 4.32
N PHE A 60 4.97 -15.52 4.32
CA PHE A 60 6.42 -15.41 4.19
C PHE A 60 6.88 -14.05 4.70
N LYS A 61 8.19 -13.91 4.94
CA LYS A 61 8.79 -12.63 5.31
C LYS A 61 9.66 -12.06 4.19
N ILE A 62 9.67 -10.74 4.11
CA ILE A 62 10.59 -9.98 3.27
C ILE A 62 11.27 -8.92 4.15
N GLU A 63 12.59 -8.86 4.09
CA GLU A 63 13.39 -7.77 4.64
C GLU A 63 13.63 -6.69 3.58
N LEU A 64 13.25 -5.46 3.91
CA LEU A 64 13.39 -4.26 3.09
C LEU A 64 14.60 -3.45 3.57
N LEU A 65 15.71 -3.60 2.84
CA LEU A 65 17.02 -3.04 3.17
C LEU A 65 17.32 -1.79 2.34
N PHE A 66 18.21 -0.95 2.88
CA PHE A 66 18.75 0.18 2.14
C PHE A 66 19.65 -0.27 0.98
N PRO A 67 19.67 0.44 -0.16
CA PRO A 67 18.77 1.56 -0.51
C PRO A 67 17.41 1.10 -1.04
N ASN A 68 17.33 -0.08 -1.63
CA ASN A 68 16.14 -0.57 -2.30
C ASN A 68 16.17 -2.09 -2.46
N ILE A 69 16.80 -2.82 -1.54
CA ILE A 69 17.02 -4.27 -1.66
C ILE A 69 15.92 -5.00 -0.88
N ALA A 70 15.22 -5.92 -1.53
CA ALA A 70 14.28 -6.83 -0.88
C ALA A 70 14.89 -8.23 -0.78
N VAL A 71 14.82 -8.88 0.38
CA VAL A 71 15.34 -10.24 0.59
C VAL A 71 14.29 -11.10 1.27
N ASP A 72 13.99 -12.28 0.72
CA ASP A 72 13.07 -13.24 1.37
C ASP A 72 13.81 -14.29 2.24
N GLU A 73 13.04 -15.13 2.93
CA GLU A 73 13.56 -16.17 3.83
C GLU A 73 14.39 -17.25 3.12
N LEU A 74 14.28 -17.36 1.79
CA LEU A 74 15.05 -18.31 0.97
C LEU A 74 16.31 -17.66 0.37
N GLY A 75 16.55 -16.39 0.64
CA GLY A 75 17.69 -15.63 0.13
C GLY A 75 17.51 -15.11 -1.30
N ASN A 76 16.30 -15.18 -1.86
CA ASN A 76 16.02 -14.51 -3.13
C ASN A 76 16.16 -13.01 -2.94
N LYS A 77 16.65 -12.32 -3.96
CA LYS A 77 16.84 -10.87 -3.94
C LYS A 77 15.95 -10.22 -4.98
N GLY A 78 15.33 -9.13 -4.57
CA GLY A 78 14.53 -8.25 -5.39
C GLY A 78 14.82 -6.80 -5.05
N TYR A 79 13.89 -5.92 -5.42
CA TYR A 79 13.95 -4.52 -5.05
C TYR A 79 12.64 -4.03 -4.48
N TRP A 80 12.69 -2.91 -3.76
CA TRP A 80 11.51 -2.24 -3.26
C TRP A 80 11.68 -0.72 -3.38
N THR A 81 10.57 -0.01 -3.41
CA THR A 81 10.56 1.45 -3.37
C THR A 81 9.39 1.93 -2.53
N ILE A 82 9.61 3.00 -1.76
CA ILE A 82 8.51 3.79 -1.24
C ILE A 82 7.87 4.56 -2.40
N ILE A 83 6.56 4.78 -2.31
CA ILE A 83 5.80 5.66 -3.21
C ILE A 83 5.42 6.89 -2.39
N TYR A 84 6.23 7.94 -2.54
CA TYR A 84 6.14 9.18 -1.76
C TYR A 84 6.08 8.90 -0.25
N ASN A 85 4.93 9.11 0.38
CA ASN A 85 4.64 8.79 1.78
C ASN A 85 3.39 7.91 1.94
N GLN A 86 2.92 7.33 0.83
CA GLN A 86 1.59 6.75 0.67
C GLN A 86 1.59 5.23 0.87
N GLY A 87 2.65 4.56 0.41
CA GLY A 87 2.75 3.11 0.36
C GLY A 87 4.08 2.68 -0.22
N PHE A 88 4.18 1.41 -0.61
CA PHE A 88 5.41 0.88 -1.20
C PHE A 88 5.12 -0.25 -2.19
N GLU A 89 6.03 -0.41 -3.14
CA GLU A 89 6.06 -1.56 -4.06
C GLU A 89 7.27 -2.45 -3.74
N VAL A 90 7.06 -3.76 -3.76
CA VAL A 90 8.13 -4.77 -3.67
C VAL A 90 8.08 -5.66 -4.91
N VAL A 91 9.22 -5.86 -5.57
CA VAL A 91 9.37 -6.77 -6.70
C VAL A 91 10.42 -7.81 -6.35
N ILE A 92 10.01 -9.05 -6.15
CA ILE A 92 10.87 -10.16 -5.73
C ILE A 92 10.30 -11.48 -6.24
N ASN A 93 11.18 -12.42 -6.60
CA ASN A 93 10.80 -13.78 -7.03
C ASN A 93 9.67 -13.79 -8.08
N TYR A 94 9.85 -12.98 -9.14
CA TYR A 94 8.91 -12.84 -10.26
C TYR A 94 7.49 -12.37 -9.89
N ARG A 95 7.30 -11.75 -8.72
CA ARG A 95 6.04 -11.12 -8.29
C ARG A 95 6.23 -9.68 -7.88
N LYS A 96 5.14 -8.92 -8.00
CA LYS A 96 5.00 -7.54 -7.53
C LYS A 96 3.97 -7.48 -6.42
N TYR A 97 4.22 -6.64 -5.42
CA TYR A 97 3.36 -6.40 -4.27
C TYR A 97 3.23 -4.89 -4.08
N PHE A 98 2.00 -4.38 -4.08
CA PHE A 98 1.73 -2.96 -3.83
C PHE A 98 0.59 -2.79 -2.82
N ALA A 99 0.79 -1.89 -1.87
CA ALA A 99 -0.24 -1.44 -0.95
C ALA A 99 0.03 -0.04 -0.41
N PHE A 100 -1.04 0.64 -0.03
CA PHE A 100 -0.98 1.86 0.78
C PHE A 100 -0.70 1.52 2.24
N SER A 101 0.00 2.41 2.96
CA SER A 101 0.13 2.34 4.41
C SER A 101 -1.23 2.54 5.08
N ALA A 102 -1.47 1.83 6.18
CA ALA A 102 -2.72 1.93 6.91
C ALA A 102 -2.83 3.29 7.63
N TYR A 103 -4.06 3.80 7.73
CA TYR A 103 -4.36 5.03 8.45
C TYR A 103 -5.77 4.99 9.05
N LYS A 104 -6.02 5.88 10.02
CA LYS A 104 -7.36 6.19 10.52
C LYS A 104 -7.54 7.71 10.52
N GLN A 105 -8.66 8.17 9.97
CA GLN A 105 -9.08 9.56 10.03
C GLN A 105 -10.13 9.70 11.14
N GLY A 106 -9.84 10.58 12.10
CA GLY A 106 -10.71 10.93 13.21
C GLY A 106 -11.46 12.24 12.97
N PRO A 107 -12.33 12.63 13.92
CA PRO A 107 -13.07 13.88 13.85
C PRO A 107 -12.14 15.09 13.71
N GLY A 108 -12.59 16.08 12.94
CA GLY A 108 -11.91 17.36 12.81
C GLY A 108 -10.57 17.32 12.09
N GLY A 109 -10.32 16.35 11.20
CA GLY A 109 -9.09 16.31 10.39
C GLY A 109 -7.87 15.65 11.06
N ASN A 110 -8.05 15.09 12.27
CA ASN A 110 -7.02 14.31 12.93
C ASN A 110 -6.76 13.00 12.20
N VAL A 111 -5.49 12.64 12.00
CA VAL A 111 -5.08 11.43 11.31
C VAL A 111 -4.08 10.66 12.17
N THR A 112 -4.23 9.34 12.18
CA THR A 112 -3.23 8.41 12.70
C THR A 112 -2.74 7.54 11.56
N SER A 113 -1.44 7.62 11.24
CA SER A 113 -0.77 6.76 10.26
C SER A 113 -0.14 5.56 10.96
N TYR A 114 -0.44 4.36 10.47
CA TYR A 114 0.12 3.09 10.93
C TYR A 114 1.14 2.63 9.89
N CYS A 115 2.37 3.13 9.99
CA CYS A 115 3.42 2.88 8.99
C CYS A 115 4.06 1.48 9.09
N ASP A 116 3.70 0.71 10.11
CA ASP A 116 4.04 -0.70 10.28
C ASP A 116 3.00 -1.65 9.68
N THR A 117 1.93 -1.13 9.08
CA THR A 117 0.80 -1.92 8.60
C THR A 117 0.34 -1.37 7.25
N ILE A 118 -0.14 -2.23 6.37
CA ILE A 118 -0.74 -1.81 5.09
C ILE A 118 -2.27 -1.91 5.12
N GLN A 119 -2.92 -1.15 4.26
CA GLN A 119 -4.26 -1.51 3.80
C GLN A 119 -4.18 -2.79 2.94
N PRO A 120 -5.28 -3.54 2.77
CA PRO A 120 -5.30 -4.66 1.83
C PRO A 120 -4.75 -4.27 0.46
N GLY A 121 -3.70 -4.99 0.04
CA GLY A 121 -2.94 -4.70 -1.16
C GLY A 121 -3.18 -5.68 -2.29
N TRP A 122 -2.54 -5.40 -3.43
CA TRP A 122 -2.56 -6.24 -4.62
C TRP A 122 -1.19 -6.85 -4.87
N SER A 123 -1.21 -8.09 -5.32
CA SER A 123 -0.04 -8.80 -5.78
C SER A 123 -0.34 -9.54 -7.07
N HIS A 124 0.64 -9.64 -7.95
CA HIS A 124 0.53 -10.39 -9.19
C HIS A 124 1.92 -10.78 -9.69
N ASP A 125 2.01 -11.69 -10.65
CA ASP A 125 3.31 -11.98 -11.28
C ASP A 125 3.77 -10.83 -12.18
N VAL A 126 5.05 -10.80 -12.54
CA VAL A 126 5.61 -9.73 -13.37
C VAL A 126 5.01 -9.63 -14.79
N LEU A 127 4.21 -10.61 -15.23
CA LEU A 127 3.50 -10.61 -16.51
C LEU A 127 2.06 -10.05 -16.40
N GLY A 128 1.64 -9.63 -15.20
CA GLY A 128 0.30 -9.11 -14.95
C GLY A 128 -0.77 -10.20 -14.88
N LYS A 129 -0.39 -11.43 -14.54
CA LYS A 129 -1.29 -12.57 -14.32
C LYS A 129 -1.25 -13.03 -12.86
N ASN A 130 -2.10 -13.98 -12.51
CA ASN A 130 -2.10 -14.66 -11.21
C ASN A 130 -2.16 -13.67 -10.04
N TRP A 131 -3.20 -12.84 -10.06
CA TRP A 131 -3.45 -11.81 -9.06
C TRP A 131 -3.91 -12.42 -7.74
N ALA A 132 -3.53 -11.78 -6.64
CA ALA A 132 -3.96 -12.12 -5.28
C ALA A 132 -4.01 -10.85 -4.44
N CYS A 133 -4.90 -10.84 -3.45
CA CYS A 133 -4.88 -9.84 -2.39
C CYS A 133 -3.87 -10.25 -1.32
N TYR A 134 -3.28 -9.27 -0.64
CA TYR A 134 -2.40 -9.56 0.48
C TYR A 134 -2.54 -8.52 1.59
N ASN A 135 -2.20 -8.95 2.81
CA ASN A 135 -1.97 -8.08 3.96
C ASN A 135 -0.49 -8.21 4.37
N ALA A 136 0.03 -7.19 5.04
CA ALA A 136 1.38 -7.24 5.59
C ALA A 136 1.50 -6.39 6.85
N GLN A 137 2.35 -6.84 7.78
CA GLN A 137 2.70 -6.11 8.98
C GLN A 137 4.21 -6.19 9.22
N LYS A 138 4.81 -5.05 9.55
CA LYS A 138 6.21 -4.94 9.93
C LYS A 138 6.41 -5.58 11.29
N VAL A 139 7.38 -6.48 11.38
CA VAL A 139 7.71 -7.22 12.60
C VAL A 139 8.98 -6.69 13.28
N GLN A 140 9.90 -6.06 12.53
CA GLN A 140 11.06 -5.39 13.10
C GLN A 140 11.61 -4.27 12.21
N PRO A 141 12.16 -3.18 12.77
CA PRO A 141 11.95 -2.76 14.17
C PRO A 141 10.50 -2.31 14.41
N ALA A 142 10.09 -2.26 15.68
CA ALA A 142 8.81 -1.68 16.06
C ALA A 142 8.73 -0.22 15.57
N THR A 143 7.60 0.16 14.99
CA THR A 143 7.38 1.50 14.43
C THR A 143 6.10 2.07 15.03
N PRO A 144 6.17 3.10 15.88
CA PRO A 144 5.00 3.65 16.53
C PRO A 144 4.09 4.38 15.52
N PRO A 145 2.76 4.45 15.78
CA PRO A 145 1.86 5.25 14.97
C PRO A 145 2.26 6.73 14.96
N LYS A 146 2.05 7.39 13.82
CA LYS A 146 2.27 8.84 13.67
C LYS A 146 0.94 9.59 13.70
N HIS A 147 0.91 10.70 14.40
CA HIS A 147 -0.28 11.54 14.52
C HIS A 147 -0.05 12.89 13.85
N HIS A 148 -0.99 13.31 13.01
CA HIS A 148 -0.94 14.61 12.35
C HIS A 148 -2.34 15.14 12.03
N TYR A 149 -2.39 16.37 11.55
CA TYR A 149 -3.61 17.04 11.15
C TYR A 149 -3.58 17.28 9.64
N THR A 150 -4.65 16.92 8.96
CA THR A 150 -4.92 17.29 7.57
C THR A 150 -6.19 18.14 7.54
N PRO A 151 -6.11 19.41 7.07
CA PRO A 151 -7.30 20.21 6.86
C PRO A 151 -8.22 19.48 5.87
N VAL A 152 -9.50 19.35 6.24
CA VAL A 152 -10.57 18.83 5.38
C VAL A 152 -11.21 19.95 4.57
#